data_AF-A0A5C7ZBK7-F1
#
_entry.id   AF-A0A5C7ZBK7-F1
#
_cell.length_a   1.000
_cell.length_b   1.000
_cell.length_c   1.000
_cell.angle_alpha   90.00
_cell.angle_beta   90.00
_cell.angle_gamma   90.00
#
_symmetry.space_group_name_H-M   'P 1'
#
loop_
_entity.id
_entity.type
_entity.pdbx_description
1 polymer ?
#
loop_
_entity_poly.entity_id
_entity_poly.type
_entity_poly.pdbx_seq_one_letter_code
_entity_poly.pdbx_strand_id
1 'polypeptide(L)'
;MSRKKWALLLLLVLLGFGYVKLFYKTWNKTRVPASADAVLVLDVKRVTNTLIWQFLSTPSKWKTGNLFSKRSKDTSWRDMFKLPDYVFAFHAKNQSLNNWYTVLSMDSRKGFEAGLAKFAFRRINEQEYANKEAGLYLYVHDDNEVLLARAPAADSLSVRQVAHELFTEKKFMAGSEIRKAIDAKSHLSLYITPGSALRETGIFTLNFDKESLRIKGDILPAQPYLYAEENFLYAPESLSSAGLVQPPRELFERMGTETKERISKALGLNADSFFVASNRSYSIDLQSIRERQDTAITYTYDDDFNPVENKVLNTVREPAFSFFANGAHTDSIYQYLLRNQKLENGAGGMVFLPMPLVRSYCRQNKPGNLTIESFNYQPRPASASVKALLFIRLSVAAIPPDLLRYLPDAVSDRCRNIEEFRLTVNNTDNRSLHVSGMLTKKKNALLLFDF
;
A
#
# COMPACT_ATOMS: atom_id res chain seq x y z
N MET A 1 -15.11 34.13 46.83
CA MET A 1 -15.23 32.71 46.42
C MET A 1 -14.21 31.87 47.17
N SER A 2 -14.57 30.67 47.65
CA SER A 2 -13.61 29.78 48.34
C SER A 2 -12.58 29.20 47.37
N ARG A 3 -11.39 28.83 47.86
CA ARG A 3 -10.29 28.23 47.05
C ARG A 3 -10.76 27.03 46.21
N LYS A 4 -11.73 26.25 46.71
CA LYS A 4 -12.35 25.13 45.99
C LYS A 4 -13.11 25.56 44.73
N LYS A 5 -13.81 26.70 44.77
CA LYS A 5 -14.53 27.25 43.61
C LYS A 5 -13.57 27.77 42.53
N TRP A 6 -12.45 28.36 42.93
CA TRP A 6 -11.38 28.78 42.00
C TRP A 6 -10.69 27.59 41.33
N ALA A 7 -10.37 26.54 42.08
CA ALA A 7 -9.81 25.32 41.52
C ALA A 7 -10.77 24.67 40.49
N LEU A 8 -12.06 24.63 40.79
CA LEU A 8 -13.08 24.10 39.87
C LEU A 8 -13.20 24.96 38.60
N LEU A 9 -13.17 26.29 38.74
CA LEU A 9 -13.24 27.21 37.59
C LEU A 9 -12.00 27.07 36.71
N LEU A 10 -10.80 26.98 37.29
CA LEU A 10 -9.56 26.71 36.56
C LEU A 10 -9.60 25.38 35.82
N LEU A 11 -10.10 24.33 36.47
CA LEU A 11 -10.29 23.02 35.83
C LEU A 11 -11.26 23.12 34.64
N LEU A 12 -12.39 23.81 34.79
CA LEU A 12 -13.36 24.00 33.70
C LEU A 12 -12.75 24.78 32.52
N VAL A 13 -11.97 25.83 32.80
CA VAL A 13 -11.26 26.58 31.76
C VAL A 13 -10.22 25.70 31.05
N LEU A 14 -9.46 24.91 31.80
CA LEU A 14 -8.49 23.97 31.22
C LEU A 14 -9.16 22.88 30.37
N LEU A 15 -10.29 22.34 30.83
CA LEU A 15 -11.09 21.38 30.08
C LEU A 15 -11.70 22.00 28.82
N GLY A 16 -12.21 23.22 28.91
CA GLY A 16 -12.74 23.97 27.76
C GLY A 16 -11.66 24.27 26.73
N PHE A 17 -10.49 24.75 27.18
CA PHE A 17 -9.34 25.00 26.31
C PHE A 17 -8.81 23.69 25.69
N GLY A 18 -8.70 22.63 26.49
CA GLY A 18 -8.31 21.30 26.03
C GLY A 18 -9.27 20.76 24.98
N TYR A 19 -10.58 20.94 25.18
CA TYR A 19 -11.61 20.53 24.24
C TYR A 19 -11.47 21.27 22.91
N VAL A 20 -11.35 22.61 22.93
CA VAL A 20 -11.19 23.40 21.70
C VAL A 20 -9.90 23.03 20.96
N LYS A 21 -8.78 22.87 21.69
CA LYS A 21 -7.49 22.57 21.08
C LYS A 21 -7.40 21.16 20.49
N LEU A 22 -8.03 20.16 21.13
CA LEU A 22 -7.92 18.75 20.73
C LEU A 22 -9.10 18.23 19.89
N PHE A 23 -10.29 18.83 19.99
CA PHE A 23 -11.52 18.27 19.41
C PHE A 23 -12.28 19.21 18.47
N TYR A 24 -12.26 20.53 18.67
CA TYR A 24 -12.89 21.47 17.73
C TYR A 24 -12.09 21.53 16.44
N LYS A 25 -12.70 21.31 15.27
CA LYS A 25 -11.97 21.22 13.99
C LYS A 25 -12.54 22.20 12.97
N THR A 26 -11.66 22.84 12.23
CA THR A 26 -12.02 23.63 11.05
C THR A 26 -11.35 23.08 9.80
N TRP A 27 -11.94 23.31 8.64
CA TRP A 27 -11.34 22.90 7.38
C TRP A 27 -11.63 23.94 6.31
N ASN A 28 -10.73 24.03 5.33
CA ASN A 28 -10.83 25.01 4.26
C ASN A 28 -11.28 24.33 2.95
N LYS A 29 -12.36 24.83 2.37
CA LYS A 29 -12.94 24.37 1.09
C LYS A 29 -12.08 24.71 -0.12
N THR A 30 -11.12 25.63 0.00
CA THR A 30 -10.30 26.11 -1.12
C THR A 30 -9.00 25.34 -1.33
N ARG A 31 -8.85 24.16 -0.70
CA ARG A 31 -7.59 23.38 -0.69
C ARG A 31 -7.52 22.28 -1.75
N VAL A 32 -8.62 22.00 -2.43
CA VAL A 32 -8.74 20.90 -3.41
C VAL A 32 -9.35 21.46 -4.69
N PRO A 33 -8.70 21.29 -5.86
CA PRO A 33 -9.20 21.80 -7.14
C PRO A 33 -10.44 21.04 -7.59
N ALA A 34 -11.21 21.63 -8.51
CA ALA A 34 -12.39 20.97 -9.08
C ALA A 34 -12.00 19.77 -9.96
N SER A 35 -10.80 19.76 -10.53
CA SER A 35 -10.25 18.66 -11.33
C SER A 35 -9.83 17.43 -10.53
N ALA A 36 -9.88 17.46 -9.19
CA ALA A 36 -9.47 16.33 -8.37
C ALA A 36 -10.40 15.12 -8.52
N ASP A 37 -9.83 13.94 -8.79
CA ASP A 37 -10.55 12.66 -8.94
C ASP A 37 -10.31 11.71 -7.76
N ALA A 38 -9.23 11.92 -7.00
CA ALA A 38 -8.98 11.25 -5.74
C ALA A 38 -8.47 12.23 -4.68
N VAL A 39 -8.95 12.10 -3.44
CA VAL A 39 -8.59 12.96 -2.31
C VAL A 39 -8.33 12.13 -1.06
N LEU A 40 -7.09 12.16 -0.58
CA LEU A 40 -6.69 11.70 0.74
C LEU A 40 -6.90 12.81 1.77
N VAL A 41 -7.62 12.49 2.84
CA VAL A 41 -7.92 13.39 3.95
C VAL A 41 -7.35 12.80 5.23
N LEU A 42 -6.33 13.45 5.78
CA LEU A 42 -5.72 13.10 7.06
C LEU A 42 -6.30 13.98 8.16
N ASP A 43 -6.94 13.37 9.16
CA ASP A 43 -7.47 14.04 10.35
C ASP A 43 -6.37 14.16 11.42
N VAL A 44 -5.62 15.26 11.37
CA VAL A 44 -4.44 15.50 12.21
C VAL A 44 -4.80 15.46 13.70
N LYS A 45 -5.96 16.02 14.07
CA LYS A 45 -6.43 16.02 15.47
C LYS A 45 -6.78 14.62 15.96
N ARG A 46 -7.44 13.81 15.13
CA ARG A 46 -7.77 12.41 15.51
C ARG A 46 -6.51 11.55 15.63
N VAL A 47 -5.56 11.70 14.71
CA VAL A 47 -4.24 11.06 14.82
C VAL A 47 -3.57 11.46 16.14
N THR A 48 -3.50 12.77 16.42
CA THR A 48 -2.90 13.32 17.64
C THR A 48 -3.58 12.75 18.89
N ASN A 49 -4.91 12.75 18.97
CA ASN A 49 -5.65 12.24 20.13
C ASN A 49 -5.42 10.75 20.35
N THR A 50 -5.29 9.98 19.27
CA THR A 50 -5.03 8.54 19.34
C THR A 50 -3.62 8.28 19.86
N LEU A 51 -2.63 9.04 19.40
CA LEU A 51 -1.26 8.96 19.91
C LEU A 51 -1.15 9.37 21.37
N ILE A 52 -1.82 10.45 21.78
CA ILE A 52 -1.91 10.87 23.20
C ILE A 52 -2.51 9.74 24.05
N TRP A 53 -3.60 9.12 23.60
CA TRP A 53 -4.23 8.03 24.34
C TRP A 53 -3.34 6.78 24.42
N GLN A 54 -2.60 6.47 23.36
CA GLN A 54 -1.61 5.39 23.37
C GLN A 54 -0.44 5.69 24.32
N PHE A 55 0.00 6.95 24.39
CA PHE A 55 0.99 7.41 25.37
C PHE A 55 0.51 7.21 26.80
N LEU A 56 -0.71 7.68 27.12
CA LEU A 56 -1.28 7.56 28.46
C LEU A 56 -1.53 6.12 28.89
N SER A 57 -1.96 5.26 27.95
CA SER A 57 -2.28 3.85 28.25
C SER A 57 -1.06 2.92 28.29
N THR A 58 0.04 3.28 27.62
CA THR A 58 1.25 2.45 27.56
C THR A 58 2.55 3.27 27.67
N PRO A 59 2.72 4.11 28.71
CA PRO A 59 3.82 5.08 28.78
C PRO A 59 5.21 4.42 28.75
N SER A 60 5.35 3.20 29.30
CA SER A 60 6.61 2.45 29.31
C SER A 60 7.13 2.05 27.93
N LYS A 61 6.28 2.07 26.90
CA LYS A 61 6.65 1.76 25.51
C LYS A 61 7.14 2.98 24.72
N TRP A 62 7.01 4.18 25.29
CA TRP A 62 7.45 5.42 24.66
C TRP A 62 8.84 5.80 25.16
N LYS A 63 9.69 6.28 24.26
CA LYS A 63 10.99 6.87 24.62
C LYS A 63 10.73 8.22 25.29
N THR A 64 10.53 8.22 26.60
CA THR A 64 10.21 9.42 27.40
C THR A 64 11.36 10.43 27.46
N GLY A 65 12.59 10.01 27.13
CA GLY A 65 13.81 10.83 27.23
C GLY A 65 13.79 12.16 26.48
N ASN A 66 12.94 12.32 25.46
CA ASN A 66 12.91 13.53 24.61
C ASN A 66 11.64 14.37 24.72
N LEU A 67 10.61 13.95 25.48
CA LEU A 67 9.30 14.64 25.51
C LEU A 67 9.37 16.07 26.07
N PHE A 68 10.35 16.34 26.94
CA PHE A 68 10.61 17.66 27.53
C PHE A 68 11.96 18.25 27.11
N SER A 69 12.62 17.64 26.13
CA SER A 69 13.87 18.20 25.59
C SER A 69 13.59 19.51 24.84
N LYS A 70 14.55 20.44 24.87
CA LYS A 70 14.46 21.66 24.05
C LYS A 70 14.26 21.26 22.59
N ARG A 71 13.34 21.95 21.92
CA ARG A 71 13.07 21.78 20.49
C ARG A 71 14.40 21.69 19.74
N SER A 72 14.56 20.63 18.94
CA SER A 72 15.74 20.46 18.10
C SER A 72 16.02 21.75 17.35
N LYS A 73 17.30 22.13 17.26
CA LYS A 73 17.72 23.29 16.46
C LYS A 73 17.69 23.00 14.96
N ASP A 74 17.48 21.75 14.56
CA ASP A 74 17.40 21.37 13.15
C ASP A 74 16.09 21.83 12.51
N THR A 75 16.22 22.47 11.35
CA THR A 75 15.09 22.87 10.51
C THR A 75 14.30 21.64 10.04
N SER A 76 12.98 21.73 10.15
CA SER A 76 12.03 20.69 9.78
C SER A 76 10.87 21.23 8.94
N TRP A 77 10.06 20.35 8.37
CA TRP A 77 8.82 20.71 7.67
C TRP A 77 7.85 21.54 8.54
N ARG A 78 7.91 21.39 9.87
CA ARG A 78 7.06 22.12 10.83
C ARG A 78 7.48 23.59 10.99
N ASP A 79 8.70 23.93 10.56
CA ASP A 79 9.19 25.31 10.55
C ASP A 79 8.88 25.99 9.20
N MET A 80 8.62 25.19 8.15
CA MET A 80 8.19 25.69 6.84
C MET A 80 6.68 25.94 6.78
N PHE A 81 5.87 25.03 7.30
CA PHE A 81 4.42 25.02 7.09
C PHE A 81 3.63 24.93 8.39
N LYS A 82 2.50 25.65 8.43
CA LYS A 82 1.48 25.52 9.48
C LYS A 82 0.80 24.18 9.31
N LEU A 83 0.72 23.41 10.40
CA LEU A 83 0.02 22.14 10.41
C LEU A 83 -1.50 22.41 10.52
N PRO A 84 -2.31 22.10 9.48
CA PRO A 84 -3.75 22.29 9.53
C PRO A 84 -4.43 21.18 10.35
N ASP A 85 -5.71 21.38 10.68
CA ASP A 85 -6.55 20.36 11.32
C ASP A 85 -6.79 19.14 10.40
N TYR A 86 -6.86 19.41 9.08
CA TYR A 86 -6.94 18.41 8.03
C TYR A 86 -5.90 18.68 6.96
N VAL A 87 -5.14 17.65 6.59
CA VAL A 87 -4.26 17.68 5.41
C VAL A 87 -5.00 17.01 4.27
N PHE A 88 -5.14 17.73 3.16
CA PHE A 88 -5.70 17.21 1.92
C PHE A 88 -4.56 16.94 0.95
N ALA A 89 -4.41 15.68 0.54
CA ALA A 89 -3.58 15.32 -0.60
C ALA A 89 -4.49 14.82 -1.73
N PHE A 90 -4.27 15.24 -2.97
CA PHE A 90 -5.17 14.91 -4.06
C PHE A 90 -4.43 14.58 -5.35
N HIS A 91 -5.07 13.79 -6.19
CA HIS A 91 -4.69 13.53 -7.57
C HIS A 91 -5.65 14.30 -8.48
N ALA A 92 -5.15 14.81 -9.61
CA ALA A 92 -5.93 15.56 -10.58
C ALA A 92 -6.19 14.71 -11.83
N LYS A 93 -7.41 14.79 -12.37
CA LYS A 93 -7.85 13.99 -13.50
C LYS A 93 -6.93 14.17 -14.73
N ASN A 94 -6.73 13.07 -15.46
CA ASN A 94 -5.90 13.01 -16.69
C ASN A 94 -4.42 13.35 -16.48
N GLN A 95 -3.89 13.16 -15.26
CA GLN A 95 -2.47 13.29 -14.96
C GLN A 95 -1.85 11.92 -14.65
N SER A 96 -0.51 11.88 -14.56
CA SER A 96 0.22 10.68 -14.14
C SER A 96 -0.20 10.23 -12.74
N LEU A 97 -0.44 8.93 -12.55
CA LEU A 97 -0.86 8.34 -11.26
C LEU A 97 0.11 8.63 -10.10
N ASN A 98 1.34 8.99 -10.41
CA ASN A 98 2.36 9.34 -9.43
C ASN A 98 2.27 10.81 -8.97
N ASN A 99 1.45 11.63 -9.63
CA ASN A 99 1.33 13.06 -9.34
C ASN A 99 0.30 13.31 -8.24
N TRP A 100 0.82 13.67 -7.07
CA TRP A 100 0.00 13.98 -5.90
C TRP A 100 0.32 15.36 -5.38
N TYR A 101 -0.71 16.08 -4.97
CA TYR A 101 -0.64 17.48 -4.61
C TYR A 101 -1.17 17.71 -3.20
N THR A 102 -0.65 18.71 -2.51
CA THR A 102 -1.22 19.22 -1.26
C THR A 102 -0.99 20.71 -1.17
N VAL A 103 -1.99 21.44 -0.67
CA VAL A 103 -1.87 22.89 -0.45
C VAL A 103 -1.60 23.14 1.03
N LEU A 104 -0.46 23.77 1.31
CA LEU A 104 -0.01 24.10 2.66
C LEU A 104 0.14 25.61 2.81
N SER A 105 -0.05 26.10 4.05
CA SER A 105 0.24 27.50 4.38
C SER A 105 1.61 27.62 5.01
N MET A 106 2.35 28.65 4.61
CA MET A 106 3.66 28.96 5.16
C MET A 106 3.54 29.35 6.64
N ASP A 107 4.46 28.84 7.47
CA ASP A 107 4.56 29.23 8.88
C ASP A 107 5.26 30.58 9.03
N SER A 108 6.45 30.69 8.45
CA SER A 108 7.22 31.93 8.35
C SER A 108 8.11 31.91 7.12
N ARG A 109 8.38 33.10 6.55
CA ARG A 109 9.29 33.22 5.40
C ARG A 109 10.69 32.67 5.70
N LYS A 110 11.21 33.01 6.88
CA LYS A 110 12.52 32.55 7.36
C LYS A 110 12.59 31.03 7.49
N GLY A 111 11.56 30.41 8.07
CA GLY A 111 11.49 28.96 8.22
C GLY A 111 11.33 28.23 6.88
N PHE A 112 10.56 28.82 5.95
CA PHE A 112 10.43 28.33 4.59
C PHE A 112 11.77 28.34 3.85
N GLU A 113 12.49 29.46 3.84
CA GLU A 113 13.80 29.59 3.17
C GLU A 113 14.85 28.64 3.77
N ALA A 114 14.90 28.53 5.10
CA ALA A 114 15.78 27.56 5.77
C ALA A 114 15.43 26.11 5.37
N GLY A 115 14.15 25.80 5.24
CA GLY A 115 13.68 24.49 4.81
C GLY A 115 14.00 24.19 3.35
N LEU A 116 13.85 25.16 2.44
CA LEU A 116 14.26 25.01 1.04
C LEU A 116 15.73 24.58 0.95
N ALA A 117 16.61 25.22 1.72
CA ALA A 117 18.03 24.86 1.77
C ALA A 117 18.27 23.47 2.39
N LYS A 118 17.66 23.18 3.55
CA LYS A 118 17.80 21.89 4.26
C LYS A 118 17.34 20.71 3.41
N PHE A 119 16.26 20.87 2.64
CA PHE A 119 15.68 19.84 1.78
C PHE A 119 16.14 19.95 0.32
N ALA A 120 17.21 20.69 0.04
CA ALA A 120 17.85 20.78 -1.29
C ALA A 120 16.89 21.19 -2.44
N PHE A 121 15.91 22.04 -2.15
CA PHE A 121 15.08 22.65 -3.20
C PHE A 121 15.88 23.69 -3.97
N ARG A 122 15.86 23.58 -5.29
CA ARG A 122 16.47 24.56 -6.20
C ARG A 122 15.39 25.47 -6.76
N ARG A 123 15.65 26.77 -6.75
CA ARG A 123 14.77 27.78 -7.36
C ARG A 123 14.76 27.62 -8.88
N ILE A 124 13.57 27.58 -9.47
CA ILE A 124 13.35 27.59 -10.93
C ILE A 124 13.04 29.03 -11.36
N ASN A 125 12.11 29.69 -10.67
CA ASN A 125 11.76 31.10 -10.86
C ASN A 125 11.30 31.71 -9.52
N GLU A 126 10.59 32.83 -9.51
CA GLU A 126 10.14 33.48 -8.26
C GLU A 126 9.15 32.65 -7.45
N GLN A 127 8.30 31.90 -8.13
CA GLN A 127 7.20 31.14 -7.54
C GLN A 127 7.50 29.64 -7.44
N GLU A 128 8.48 29.13 -8.20
CA GLU A 128 8.67 27.69 -8.40
C GLU A 128 10.01 27.19 -7.87
N TYR A 129 9.96 26.07 -7.15
CA TYR A 129 11.14 25.37 -6.60
C TYR A 129 11.00 23.87 -6.82
N ALA A 130 12.11 23.18 -7.05
CA ALA A 130 12.09 21.73 -7.22
C ALA A 130 13.26 21.03 -6.54
N ASN A 131 12.98 19.86 -5.96
CA ASN A 131 13.98 18.88 -5.58
C ASN A 131 13.86 17.69 -6.55
N LYS A 132 14.83 17.58 -7.47
CA LYS A 132 14.83 16.54 -8.51
C LYS A 132 15.06 15.14 -7.95
N GLU A 133 15.93 15.00 -6.96
CA GLU A 133 16.26 13.71 -6.33
C GLU A 133 15.07 13.16 -5.57
N ALA A 134 14.39 14.03 -4.82
CA ALA A 134 13.17 13.68 -4.11
C ALA A 134 11.93 13.71 -5.01
N GLY A 135 11.98 14.13 -6.28
CA GLY A 135 10.79 14.24 -7.13
C GLY A 135 9.69 15.13 -6.54
N LEU A 136 10.07 16.25 -5.91
CA LEU A 136 9.16 17.21 -5.29
C LEU A 136 9.20 18.56 -6.03
N TYR A 137 8.03 19.19 -6.15
CA TYR A 137 7.84 20.51 -6.75
C TYR A 137 7.04 21.41 -5.80
N LEU A 138 7.41 22.68 -5.71
CA LEU A 138 6.69 23.69 -4.95
C LEU A 138 6.29 24.82 -5.89
N TYR A 139 5.03 25.25 -5.81
CA TYR A 139 4.53 26.48 -6.40
C TYR A 139 4.01 27.40 -5.29
N VAL A 140 4.60 28.59 -5.15
CA VAL A 140 4.30 29.58 -4.11
C VAL A 140 3.37 30.65 -4.66
N HIS A 141 2.26 30.87 -3.98
CA HIS A 141 1.24 31.87 -4.28
C HIS A 141 1.12 32.88 -3.12
N ASP A 142 1.18 34.18 -3.47
CA ASP A 142 1.02 35.34 -2.57
C ASP A 142 1.83 35.25 -1.27
N ASP A 143 3.05 34.68 -1.35
CA ASP A 143 4.00 34.49 -0.24
C ASP A 143 3.47 33.75 1.01
N ASN A 144 2.30 33.11 0.93
CA ASN A 144 1.66 32.47 2.08
C ASN A 144 1.10 31.07 1.76
N GLU A 145 0.68 30.81 0.52
CA GLU A 145 0.17 29.50 0.13
C GLU A 145 1.16 28.79 -0.79
N VAL A 146 1.33 27.48 -0.56
CA VAL A 146 2.27 26.67 -1.32
C VAL A 146 1.57 25.39 -1.76
N LEU A 147 1.51 25.18 -3.07
CA LEU A 147 1.16 23.89 -3.65
C LEU A 147 2.42 23.03 -3.69
N LEU A 148 2.47 22.02 -2.83
CA LEU A 148 3.49 20.97 -2.83
C LEU A 148 3.00 19.81 -3.70
N ALA A 149 3.81 19.42 -4.67
CA ALA A 149 3.54 18.28 -5.54
C ALA A 149 4.64 17.23 -5.42
N ARG A 150 4.25 15.96 -5.34
CA ARG A 150 5.07 14.82 -5.74
C ARG A 150 4.95 14.70 -7.25
N ALA A 151 5.80 15.38 -7.99
CA ALA A 151 5.79 15.36 -9.45
C ALA A 151 7.23 15.51 -9.98
N PRO A 152 7.66 14.68 -10.94
CA PRO A 152 8.96 14.87 -11.57
C PRO A 152 8.99 16.20 -12.36
N ALA A 153 10.18 16.73 -12.62
CA ALA A 153 10.32 18.02 -13.32
C ALA A 153 9.67 18.04 -14.72
N ALA A 154 9.57 16.87 -15.38
CA ALA A 154 8.87 16.70 -16.65
C ALA A 154 7.38 17.06 -16.57
N ASP A 155 6.77 16.93 -15.39
CA ASP A 155 5.35 17.15 -15.16
C ASP A 155 5.06 18.56 -14.59
N SER A 156 6.03 19.48 -14.66
CA SER A 156 5.87 20.86 -14.15
C SER A 156 4.68 21.61 -14.77
N LEU A 157 4.32 21.30 -16.03
CA LEU A 157 3.12 21.84 -16.68
C LEU A 157 1.83 21.44 -15.93
N SER A 158 1.73 20.18 -15.51
CA SER A 158 0.58 19.69 -14.73
C SER A 158 0.49 20.38 -13.37
N VAL A 159 1.63 20.64 -12.73
CA VAL A 159 1.68 21.40 -11.47
C VAL A 159 1.17 22.83 -11.67
N ARG A 160 1.61 23.51 -12.74
CA ARG A 160 1.16 24.88 -13.06
C ARG A 160 -0.32 24.94 -13.43
N GLN A 161 -0.86 23.93 -14.12
CA GLN A 161 -2.30 23.85 -14.41
C GLN A 161 -3.12 23.76 -13.13
N VAL A 162 -2.72 22.89 -12.19
CA VAL A 162 -3.38 22.76 -10.89
C VAL A 162 -3.26 24.04 -10.07
N ALA A 163 -2.08 24.67 -10.07
CA ALA A 163 -1.86 25.96 -9.41
C ALA A 163 -2.75 27.07 -9.99
N HIS A 164 -2.86 27.14 -11.32
CA HIS A 164 -3.72 28.10 -12.01
C HIS A 164 -5.20 27.91 -11.66
N GLU A 165 -5.68 26.66 -11.66
CA GLU A 165 -7.06 26.32 -11.29
C GLU A 165 -7.38 26.73 -9.84
N LEU A 166 -6.47 26.45 -8.91
CA LEU A 166 -6.64 26.76 -7.48
C LEU A 166 -6.55 28.25 -7.18
N PHE A 167 -5.50 28.90 -7.67
CA PHE A 167 -5.12 30.24 -7.21
C PHE A 167 -5.62 31.35 -8.13
N THR A 168 -5.67 31.10 -9.45
CA THR A 168 -6.15 32.10 -10.41
C THR A 168 -7.64 31.95 -10.69
N GLU A 169 -8.09 30.75 -11.09
CA GLU A 169 -9.49 30.52 -11.45
C GLU A 169 -10.40 30.35 -10.22
N LYS A 170 -9.80 30.00 -9.06
CA LYS A 170 -10.52 29.72 -7.80
C LYS A 170 -11.59 28.65 -7.98
N LYS A 171 -11.31 27.64 -8.81
CA LYS A 171 -12.17 26.49 -9.03
C LYS A 171 -11.82 25.40 -8.04
N PHE A 172 -12.75 25.10 -7.15
CA PHE A 172 -12.57 24.15 -6.07
C PHE A 172 -13.55 23.00 -6.17
N MET A 173 -13.16 21.84 -5.65
CA MET A 173 -14.08 20.72 -5.45
C MET A 173 -15.22 21.17 -4.54
N ALA A 174 -16.44 20.70 -4.86
CA ALA A 174 -17.61 21.01 -4.06
C ALA A 174 -17.41 20.57 -2.60
N GLY A 175 -17.66 21.47 -1.66
CA GLY A 175 -17.43 21.19 -0.24
C GLY A 175 -18.29 20.03 0.31
N SER A 176 -19.42 19.72 -0.33
CA SER A 176 -20.21 18.52 -0.02
C SER A 176 -19.46 17.21 -0.29
N GLU A 177 -18.61 17.17 -1.31
CA GLU A 177 -17.83 15.98 -1.68
C GLU A 177 -16.72 15.72 -0.68
N ILE A 178 -15.92 16.74 -0.36
CA ILE A 178 -14.86 16.65 0.66
C ILE A 178 -15.45 16.28 2.02
N ARG A 179 -16.64 16.81 2.34
CA ARG A 179 -17.32 16.52 3.59
C ARG A 179 -17.68 15.05 3.75
N LYS A 180 -17.97 14.31 2.68
CA LYS A 180 -18.18 12.85 2.76
C LYS A 180 -16.97 12.12 3.34
N ALA A 181 -15.76 12.52 2.95
CA ALA A 181 -14.52 11.96 3.47
C ALA A 181 -14.27 12.35 4.94
N ILE A 182 -14.54 13.61 5.29
CA ILE A 182 -14.42 14.10 6.68
C ILE A 182 -15.42 13.39 7.61
N ASP A 183 -16.66 13.24 7.16
CA ASP A 183 -17.75 12.63 7.93
C ASP A 183 -17.57 11.11 8.10
N ALA A 184 -16.65 10.49 7.35
CA ALA A 184 -16.21 9.11 7.57
C ALA A 184 -15.47 8.93 8.91
N LYS A 185 -15.10 10.03 9.59
CA LYS A 185 -14.55 10.00 10.95
C LYS A 185 -13.39 9.01 11.07
N SER A 186 -12.47 9.06 10.11
CA SER A 186 -11.31 8.17 10.05
C SER A 186 -10.01 8.93 10.39
N HIS A 187 -8.94 8.23 10.80
CA HIS A 187 -7.61 8.84 10.89
C HIS A 187 -7.13 9.34 9.54
N LEU A 188 -7.29 8.51 8.51
CA LEU A 188 -7.08 8.84 7.10
C LEU A 188 -8.28 8.32 6.31
N SER A 189 -8.77 9.08 5.33
CA SER A 189 -9.77 8.62 4.38
C SER A 189 -9.38 8.94 2.95
N LEU A 190 -9.56 7.98 2.04
CA LEU A 190 -9.42 8.17 0.60
C LEU A 190 -10.82 8.28 -0.01
N TYR A 191 -11.08 9.40 -0.65
CA TYR A 191 -12.24 9.67 -1.47
C TYR A 191 -11.86 9.47 -2.94
N ILE A 192 -12.70 8.79 -3.71
CA ILE A 192 -12.54 8.61 -5.15
C ILE A 192 -13.86 9.03 -5.83
N THR A 193 -13.77 9.94 -6.79
CA THR A 193 -14.95 10.41 -7.55
C THR A 193 -15.54 9.27 -8.39
N PRO A 194 -16.87 9.29 -8.65
CA PRO A 194 -17.47 8.44 -9.68
C PRO A 194 -16.76 8.61 -11.03
N GLY A 195 -16.74 7.54 -11.84
CA GLY A 195 -16.05 7.55 -13.12
C GLY A 195 -16.24 6.25 -13.89
N SER A 196 -15.28 5.90 -14.76
CA SER A 196 -15.34 4.67 -15.57
C SER A 196 -15.31 3.39 -14.72
N ALA A 197 -14.74 3.45 -13.51
CA ALA A 197 -14.60 2.32 -12.60
C ALA A 197 -15.71 2.27 -11.52
N LEU A 198 -16.22 3.42 -11.07
CA LEU A 198 -17.15 3.52 -9.94
C LEU A 198 -18.43 4.27 -10.34
N ARG A 199 -19.58 3.70 -9.96
CA ARG A 199 -20.91 4.31 -10.17
C ARG A 199 -21.17 5.45 -9.18
N GLU A 200 -20.73 5.26 -7.95
CA GLU A 200 -20.86 6.23 -6.86
C GLU A 200 -19.48 6.54 -6.27
N THR A 201 -19.42 7.53 -5.39
CA THR A 201 -18.21 7.88 -4.67
C THR A 201 -17.69 6.67 -3.88
N GLY A 202 -16.42 6.32 -4.08
CA GLY A 202 -15.74 5.35 -3.23
C GLY A 202 -15.14 6.05 -2.00
N ILE A 203 -15.38 5.51 -0.80
CA ILE A 203 -14.75 6.00 0.43
C ILE A 203 -14.03 4.85 1.11
N PHE A 204 -12.72 4.98 1.24
CA PHE A 204 -11.89 4.09 2.04
C PHE A 204 -11.43 4.83 3.28
N THR A 205 -11.42 4.13 4.40
CA THR A 205 -11.01 4.60 5.70
C THR A 205 -9.82 3.76 6.14
N LEU A 206 -8.81 4.42 6.68
CA LEU A 206 -7.69 3.80 7.34
C LEU A 206 -7.66 4.33 8.77
N ASN A 207 -7.88 3.44 9.72
CA ASN A 207 -7.82 3.72 11.15
C ASN A 207 -6.75 2.88 11.81
N PHE A 208 -6.07 3.44 12.81
CA PHE A 208 -5.08 2.68 13.57
C PHE A 208 -5.36 2.74 15.07
N ASP A 209 -4.96 1.67 15.74
CA ASP A 209 -4.90 1.58 17.19
C ASP A 209 -3.50 1.12 17.62
N LYS A 210 -3.36 0.64 18.87
CA LYS A 210 -2.05 0.25 19.43
C LYS A 210 -1.50 -1.07 18.81
N GLU A 211 -2.37 -1.88 18.19
CA GLU A 211 -2.07 -3.23 17.70
C GLU A 211 -2.24 -3.39 16.19
N SER A 212 -3.13 -2.59 15.58
CA SER A 212 -3.56 -2.80 14.21
C SER A 212 -3.78 -1.51 13.44
N LEU A 213 -3.61 -1.60 12.13
CA LEU A 213 -4.08 -0.65 11.13
C LEU A 213 -5.16 -1.35 10.31
N ARG A 214 -6.33 -0.73 10.24
CA ARG A 214 -7.54 -1.30 9.62
C ARG A 214 -7.95 -0.43 8.45
N ILE A 215 -8.10 -1.05 7.29
CA ILE A 215 -8.60 -0.45 6.07
C ILE A 215 -10.04 -0.94 5.88
N LYS A 216 -10.97 -0.04 5.60
CA LYS A 216 -12.35 -0.39 5.26
C LYS A 216 -12.85 0.52 4.17
N GLY A 217 -13.57 0.00 3.19
CA GLY A 217 -14.26 0.83 2.21
C GLY A 217 -15.35 0.06 1.50
N ASP A 218 -16.35 0.80 1.06
CA ASP A 218 -17.43 0.28 0.24
C ASP A 218 -17.35 0.97 -1.11
N ILE A 219 -17.38 0.17 -2.17
CA ILE A 219 -17.39 0.69 -3.54
C ILE A 219 -18.58 0.11 -4.30
N LEU A 220 -19.16 0.95 -5.14
CA LEU A 220 -20.17 0.54 -6.10
C LEU A 220 -19.53 0.57 -7.49
N PRO A 221 -19.10 -0.58 -8.05
CA PRO A 221 -18.48 -0.60 -9.36
C PRO A 221 -19.44 -0.06 -10.43
N ALA A 222 -18.89 0.55 -11.49
CA ALA A 222 -19.66 1.09 -12.61
C ALA A 222 -20.46 0.01 -13.36
N GLN A 223 -20.04 -1.26 -13.26
CA GLN A 223 -20.72 -2.43 -13.81
C GLN A 223 -20.91 -3.47 -12.70
N PRO A 224 -22.07 -4.13 -12.60
CA PRO A 224 -22.34 -5.06 -11.52
C PRO A 224 -21.34 -6.21 -11.51
N TYR A 225 -20.86 -6.58 -10.32
CA TYR A 225 -20.00 -7.73 -10.12
C TYR A 225 -20.88 -8.97 -9.92
N LEU A 226 -21.07 -9.75 -10.98
CA LEU A 226 -22.07 -10.82 -11.04
C LEU A 226 -21.61 -12.19 -10.52
N TYR A 227 -20.35 -12.33 -10.10
CA TYR A 227 -19.86 -13.62 -9.59
C TYR A 227 -20.08 -13.77 -8.09
N ALA A 228 -20.43 -14.99 -7.69
CA ALA A 228 -20.50 -15.40 -6.30
C ALA A 228 -19.08 -15.48 -5.71
N GLU A 229 -18.99 -15.17 -4.42
CA GLU A 229 -17.78 -15.38 -3.64
C GLU A 229 -17.36 -16.86 -3.64
N GLU A 230 -16.05 -17.08 -3.65
CA GLU A 230 -15.48 -18.41 -3.51
C GLU A 230 -15.06 -18.64 -2.06
N ASN A 231 -15.25 -19.86 -1.56
CA ASN A 231 -14.70 -20.27 -0.28
C ASN A 231 -13.26 -20.74 -0.47
N PHE A 232 -12.29 -19.83 -0.33
CA PHE A 232 -10.87 -20.14 -0.45
C PHE A 232 -10.39 -20.90 0.78
N LEU A 233 -9.82 -22.08 0.56
CA LEU A 233 -9.15 -22.87 1.58
C LEU A 233 -7.66 -22.49 1.63
N TYR A 234 -7.11 -22.31 2.83
CA TYR A 234 -5.70 -21.98 2.99
C TYR A 234 -5.11 -22.53 4.30
N ALA A 235 -3.78 -22.61 4.37
CA ALA A 235 -3.05 -22.98 5.56
C ALA A 235 -2.56 -21.72 6.31
N PRO A 236 -2.96 -21.49 7.58
CA PRO A 236 -2.53 -20.33 8.37
C PRO A 236 -1.02 -20.26 8.64
N GLU A 237 -0.30 -21.36 8.47
CA GLU A 237 1.16 -21.40 8.65
C GLU A 237 1.92 -20.95 7.40
N SER A 238 1.25 -20.88 6.25
CA SER A 238 1.89 -20.46 5.01
C SER A 238 2.36 -19.02 5.12
N LEU A 239 3.53 -18.76 4.52
CA LEU A 239 4.12 -17.43 4.40
C LEU A 239 3.13 -16.46 3.74
N SER A 240 2.47 -16.88 2.66
CA SER A 240 1.44 -16.10 2.00
C SER A 240 0.37 -17.00 1.40
N SER A 241 -0.88 -16.59 1.46
CA SER A 241 -1.98 -17.25 0.74
C SER A 241 -2.84 -16.18 0.10
N ALA A 242 -3.20 -16.34 -1.17
CA ALA A 242 -4.07 -15.43 -1.87
C ALA A 242 -5.07 -16.18 -2.76
N GLY A 243 -6.24 -15.59 -2.94
CA GLY A 243 -7.33 -16.11 -3.75
C GLY A 243 -8.02 -14.98 -4.51
N LEU A 244 -8.39 -15.22 -5.75
CA LEU A 244 -9.09 -14.27 -6.60
C LEU A 244 -10.18 -15.00 -7.40
N VAL A 245 -11.41 -14.53 -7.30
CA VAL A 245 -12.49 -14.86 -8.23
C VAL A 245 -12.25 -14.07 -9.51
N GLN A 246 -12.29 -14.77 -10.65
CA GLN A 246 -12.04 -14.14 -11.95
C GLN A 246 -13.01 -12.97 -12.15
N PRO A 247 -12.52 -11.73 -12.39
CA PRO A 247 -13.39 -10.61 -12.69
C PRO A 247 -14.12 -10.81 -14.03
N PRO A 248 -15.31 -10.21 -14.20
CA PRO A 248 -16.01 -10.18 -15.49
C PRO A 248 -15.09 -9.71 -16.62
N ARG A 249 -15.30 -10.26 -17.82
CA ARG A 249 -14.47 -9.98 -19.01
C ARG A 249 -14.37 -8.47 -19.26
N GLU A 250 -15.49 -7.77 -19.14
CA GLU A 250 -15.58 -6.32 -19.37
C GLU A 250 -14.73 -5.53 -18.38
N LEU A 251 -14.63 -6.00 -17.13
CA LEU A 251 -13.78 -5.37 -16.11
C LEU A 251 -12.30 -5.67 -16.37
N PHE A 252 -11.98 -6.90 -16.75
CA PHE A 252 -10.61 -7.30 -17.09
C PHE A 252 -10.11 -6.58 -18.36
N GLU A 253 -10.95 -6.42 -19.38
CA GLU A 253 -10.65 -5.68 -20.61
C GLU A 253 -10.46 -4.18 -20.38
N ARG A 254 -11.11 -3.61 -19.36
CA ARG A 254 -10.91 -2.21 -18.93
C ARG A 254 -9.60 -1.97 -18.21
N MET A 255 -8.88 -3.00 -17.77
CA MET A 255 -7.53 -2.79 -17.26
C MET A 255 -6.67 -2.23 -18.39
N GLY A 256 -6.07 -1.06 -18.18
CA GLY A 256 -5.21 -0.42 -19.17
C GLY A 256 -4.09 -1.35 -19.64
N THR A 257 -3.65 -1.16 -20.89
CA THR A 257 -2.58 -1.96 -21.53
C THR A 257 -1.32 -2.01 -20.67
N GLU A 258 -0.91 -0.87 -20.11
CA GLU A 258 0.26 -0.78 -19.23
C GLU A 258 0.13 -1.70 -17.99
N THR A 259 -1.05 -1.74 -17.36
CA THR A 259 -1.30 -2.61 -16.19
C THR A 259 -1.20 -4.08 -16.60
N LYS A 260 -1.79 -4.45 -17.74
CA LYS A 260 -1.73 -5.82 -18.26
C LYS A 260 -0.32 -6.25 -18.63
N GLU A 261 0.48 -5.36 -19.21
CA GLU A 261 1.89 -5.60 -19.54
C GLU A 261 2.73 -5.79 -18.28
N ARG A 262 2.52 -4.97 -17.24
CA ARG A 262 3.19 -5.13 -15.94
C ARG A 262 2.87 -6.48 -15.30
N ILE A 263 1.59 -6.87 -15.29
CA ILE A 263 1.17 -8.20 -14.81
C ILE A 263 1.82 -9.30 -15.65
N SER A 264 1.80 -9.17 -16.97
CA SER A 264 2.36 -10.18 -17.87
C SER A 264 3.85 -10.38 -17.66
N LYS A 265 4.59 -9.28 -17.50
CA LYS A 265 6.02 -9.29 -17.19
C LYS A 265 6.30 -9.93 -15.84
N ALA A 266 5.50 -9.61 -14.82
CA ALA A 266 5.67 -10.18 -13.47
C ALA A 266 5.41 -11.69 -13.43
N LEU A 267 4.44 -12.19 -14.23
CA LEU A 267 4.10 -13.61 -14.30
C LEU A 267 4.98 -14.40 -15.28
N GLY A 268 5.69 -13.73 -16.19
CA GLY A 268 6.35 -14.38 -17.33
C GLY A 268 5.37 -15.02 -18.33
N LEU A 269 4.09 -14.61 -18.29
CA LEU A 269 2.96 -15.15 -19.05
C LEU A 269 2.08 -14.00 -19.56
N ASN A 270 1.42 -14.18 -20.72
CA ASN A 270 0.45 -13.18 -21.19
C ASN A 270 -0.80 -13.20 -20.30
N ALA A 271 -1.12 -12.06 -19.69
CA ALA A 271 -2.24 -11.95 -18.75
C ALA A 271 -3.60 -12.28 -19.38
N ASP A 272 -3.87 -11.84 -20.62
CA ASP A 272 -5.15 -12.12 -21.30
C ASP A 272 -5.35 -13.61 -21.59
N SER A 273 -4.26 -14.33 -21.83
CA SER A 273 -4.30 -15.78 -22.09
C SER A 273 -4.39 -16.60 -20.80
N PHE A 274 -3.85 -16.06 -19.70
CA PHE A 274 -3.84 -16.73 -18.40
C PHE A 274 -5.13 -16.51 -17.62
N PHE A 275 -5.65 -15.28 -17.62
CA PHE A 275 -6.89 -14.91 -16.94
C PHE A 275 -8.09 -14.98 -17.89
N VAL A 276 -8.51 -16.20 -18.19
CA VAL A 276 -9.66 -16.44 -19.06
C VAL A 276 -10.95 -16.20 -18.26
N ALA A 277 -11.82 -15.30 -18.75
CA ALA A 277 -13.03 -14.85 -18.06
C ALA A 277 -14.03 -15.96 -17.69
N SER A 278 -13.92 -17.14 -18.30
CA SER A 278 -14.77 -18.30 -18.03
C SER A 278 -14.22 -19.24 -16.95
N ASN A 279 -13.05 -18.94 -16.37
CA ASN A 279 -12.61 -19.58 -15.14
C ASN A 279 -13.31 -18.98 -13.93
N ARG A 280 -13.41 -19.77 -12.86
CA ARG A 280 -14.14 -19.39 -11.65
C ARG A 280 -13.23 -18.67 -10.66
N SER A 281 -12.10 -19.28 -10.32
CA SER A 281 -11.20 -18.73 -9.30
C SER A 281 -9.76 -19.21 -9.47
N TYR A 282 -8.84 -18.44 -8.89
CA TYR A 282 -7.43 -18.78 -8.77
C TYR A 282 -7.01 -18.65 -7.30
N SER A 283 -6.09 -19.49 -6.86
CA SER A 283 -5.44 -19.34 -5.57
C SER A 283 -3.95 -19.65 -5.67
N ILE A 284 -3.19 -19.03 -4.77
CA ILE A 284 -1.77 -19.31 -4.59
C ILE A 284 -1.50 -19.47 -3.10
N ASP A 285 -0.79 -20.53 -2.76
CA ASP A 285 -0.23 -20.77 -1.44
C ASP A 285 1.29 -20.78 -1.55
N LEU A 286 1.94 -19.81 -0.92
CA LEU A 286 3.38 -19.78 -0.71
C LEU A 286 3.63 -20.25 0.71
N GLN A 287 4.02 -21.51 0.86
CA GLN A 287 4.22 -22.16 2.15
C GLN A 287 5.40 -21.57 2.89
N SER A 288 6.56 -21.48 2.24
CA SER A 288 7.82 -21.01 2.83
C SER A 288 8.87 -20.74 1.75
N ILE A 289 9.97 -20.11 2.11
CA ILE A 289 11.19 -20.05 1.30
C ILE A 289 12.19 -21.00 1.95
N ARG A 290 12.56 -22.07 1.24
CA ARG A 290 13.40 -23.15 1.76
C ARG A 290 14.83 -22.97 1.28
N GLU A 291 15.79 -23.35 2.11
CA GLU A 291 17.20 -23.40 1.73
C GLU A 291 17.53 -24.81 1.21
N ARG A 292 18.16 -24.86 0.02
CA ARG A 292 18.72 -26.07 -0.57
C ARG A 292 20.22 -25.88 -0.68
N GLN A 293 20.97 -26.81 -0.10
CA GLN A 293 22.42 -26.84 -0.29
C GLN A 293 22.71 -27.52 -1.63
N ASP A 294 23.54 -26.87 -2.42
CA ASP A 294 24.10 -27.37 -3.67
C ASP A 294 25.62 -27.43 -3.53
N THR A 295 26.27 -28.44 -4.07
CA THR A 295 27.74 -28.54 -4.01
C THR A 295 28.30 -28.22 -5.38
N ALA A 296 28.98 -27.09 -5.52
CA ALA A 296 29.74 -26.76 -6.71
C ALA A 296 31.15 -27.33 -6.59
N ILE A 297 31.55 -28.15 -7.56
CA ILE A 297 32.93 -28.60 -7.67
C ILE A 297 33.69 -27.51 -8.44
N THR A 298 34.71 -26.95 -7.78
CA THR A 298 35.65 -26.00 -8.38
C THR A 298 37.05 -26.61 -8.33
N TYR A 299 37.97 -26.12 -9.15
CA TYR A 299 39.35 -26.58 -9.15
C TYR A 299 40.26 -25.39 -8.85
N THR A 300 41.17 -25.56 -7.91
CA THR A 300 42.34 -24.68 -7.74
C THR A 300 43.60 -25.42 -8.10
N TYR A 301 44.69 -24.72 -8.37
CA TYR A 301 45.97 -25.34 -8.61
C TYR A 301 46.80 -25.34 -7.32
N ASP A 302 47.49 -26.44 -7.02
CA ASP A 302 48.53 -26.48 -6.00
C ASP A 302 49.83 -25.81 -6.50
N ASP A 303 50.85 -25.76 -5.65
CA ASP A 303 52.14 -25.14 -5.96
C ASP A 303 52.89 -25.83 -7.13
N ASP A 304 52.51 -27.08 -7.43
CA ASP A 304 53.02 -27.88 -8.55
C ASP A 304 52.11 -27.79 -9.81
N PHE A 305 51.12 -26.87 -9.81
CA PHE A 305 50.13 -26.66 -10.87
C PHE A 305 49.23 -27.88 -11.16
N ASN A 306 49.01 -28.76 -10.19
CA ASN A 306 48.02 -29.83 -10.31
C ASN A 306 46.62 -29.32 -9.90
N PRO A 307 45.56 -29.67 -10.64
CA PRO A 307 44.20 -29.30 -10.27
C PRO A 307 43.74 -30.09 -9.03
N VAL A 308 43.41 -29.37 -7.96
CA VAL A 308 42.86 -29.87 -6.70
C VAL A 308 41.37 -29.56 -6.65
N GLU A 309 40.55 -30.60 -6.41
CA GLU A 309 39.10 -30.49 -6.27
C GLU A 309 38.72 -29.75 -4.98
N ASN A 310 38.07 -28.59 -5.13
CA ASN A 310 37.47 -27.84 -4.04
C ASN A 310 35.94 -27.90 -4.14
N LYS A 311 35.32 -28.53 -3.14
CA LYS A 311 33.87 -28.55 -2.98
C LYS A 311 33.40 -27.29 -2.29
N VAL A 312 32.75 -26.42 -3.03
CA VAL A 312 32.11 -25.20 -2.48
C VAL A 312 30.64 -25.49 -2.24
N LEU A 313 30.24 -25.41 -0.97
CA LEU A 313 28.83 -25.50 -0.60
C LEU A 313 28.14 -24.17 -0.92
N ASN A 314 27.18 -24.20 -1.85
CA ASN A 314 26.36 -23.07 -2.21
C ASN A 314 24.94 -23.26 -1.64
N THR A 315 24.41 -22.24 -0.97
CA THR A 315 23.03 -22.29 -0.44
C THR A 315 22.10 -21.52 -1.36
N VAL A 316 21.18 -22.23 -2.01
CA VAL A 316 20.14 -21.65 -2.88
C VAL A 316 18.83 -21.56 -2.12
N ARG A 317 18.06 -20.49 -2.34
CA ARG A 317 16.76 -20.29 -1.73
C ARG A 317 15.65 -20.46 -2.74
N GLU A 318 14.72 -21.34 -2.44
CA GLU A 318 13.68 -21.78 -3.36
C GLU A 318 12.30 -21.62 -2.71
N PRO A 319 11.33 -20.97 -3.38
CA PRO A 319 9.97 -20.88 -2.86
C PRO A 319 9.29 -22.25 -2.92
N ALA A 320 8.61 -22.64 -1.84
CA ALA A 320 7.70 -23.77 -1.83
C ALA A 320 6.26 -23.26 -2.02
N PHE A 321 5.68 -23.50 -3.18
CA PHE A 321 4.37 -22.95 -3.54
C PHE A 321 3.47 -23.90 -4.31
N SER A 322 2.17 -23.64 -4.24
CA SER A 322 1.14 -24.25 -5.07
C SER A 322 0.25 -23.14 -5.64
N PHE A 323 0.08 -23.12 -6.95
CA PHE A 323 -0.90 -22.30 -7.65
C PHE A 323 -2.02 -23.22 -8.15
N PHE A 324 -3.26 -22.79 -7.97
CA PHE A 324 -4.44 -23.54 -8.35
C PHE A 324 -5.40 -22.66 -9.15
N ALA A 325 -5.85 -23.16 -10.29
CA ALA A 325 -6.91 -22.57 -11.10
C ALA A 325 -8.10 -23.53 -11.14
N ASN A 326 -9.29 -22.97 -10.90
CA ASN A 326 -10.57 -23.66 -10.91
C ASN A 326 -11.49 -23.04 -11.96
N GLY A 327 -12.07 -23.85 -12.84
CA GLY A 327 -13.06 -23.41 -13.82
C GLY A 327 -13.07 -24.23 -15.09
N ALA A 328 -14.16 -24.11 -15.86
CA ALA A 328 -14.46 -24.94 -17.02
C ALA A 328 -13.43 -24.86 -18.17
N HIS A 329 -12.54 -23.86 -18.17
CA HIS A 329 -11.57 -23.62 -19.24
C HIS A 329 -10.11 -23.65 -18.76
N THR A 330 -9.84 -24.39 -17.69
CA THR A 330 -8.48 -24.69 -17.25
C THR A 330 -7.66 -25.43 -18.32
N ASP A 331 -8.32 -26.21 -19.19
CA ASP A 331 -7.69 -26.82 -20.38
C ASP A 331 -7.16 -25.77 -21.36
N SER A 332 -7.86 -24.66 -21.54
CA SER A 332 -7.38 -23.58 -22.41
C SER A 332 -6.08 -22.95 -21.88
N ILE A 333 -5.94 -22.81 -20.55
CA ILE A 333 -4.69 -22.36 -19.93
C ILE A 333 -3.58 -23.37 -20.21
N TYR A 334 -3.84 -24.67 -19.99
CA TYR A 334 -2.86 -25.72 -20.23
C TYR A 334 -2.38 -25.76 -21.69
N GLN A 335 -3.31 -25.69 -22.64
CA GLN A 335 -3.01 -25.65 -24.08
C GLN A 335 -2.27 -24.37 -24.49
N TYR A 336 -2.58 -23.23 -23.86
CA TYR A 336 -1.80 -22.01 -24.03
C TYR A 336 -0.35 -22.22 -23.58
N LEU A 337 -0.13 -22.81 -22.40
CA LEU A 337 1.21 -23.06 -21.87
C LEU A 337 2.01 -24.03 -22.78
N LEU A 338 1.38 -25.09 -23.27
CA LEU A 338 1.99 -26.02 -24.24
C LEU A 338 2.42 -25.31 -25.54
N ARG A 339 1.47 -24.60 -26.17
CA ARG A 339 1.69 -23.93 -27.47
C ARG A 339 2.79 -22.88 -27.41
N ASN A 340 2.93 -22.21 -26.27
CA ASN A 340 3.93 -21.17 -26.06
C ASN A 340 5.23 -21.69 -25.44
N GLN A 341 5.46 -23.01 -25.50
CA GLN A 341 6.68 -23.67 -25.00
C GLN A 341 6.98 -23.29 -23.54
N LYS A 342 5.93 -23.15 -22.73
CA LYS A 342 6.04 -22.90 -21.28
C LYS A 342 6.03 -24.19 -20.48
N LEU A 343 5.73 -25.31 -21.13
CA LEU A 343 5.79 -26.64 -20.55
C LEU A 343 6.73 -27.54 -21.36
N GLU A 344 7.48 -28.36 -20.64
CA GLU A 344 8.37 -29.38 -21.22
C GLU A 344 8.13 -30.73 -20.54
N ASN A 345 8.24 -31.82 -21.30
CA ASN A 345 8.11 -33.15 -20.72
C ASN A 345 9.39 -33.52 -19.95
N GLY A 346 9.27 -33.77 -18.65
CA GLY A 346 10.38 -34.21 -17.81
C GLY A 346 10.07 -35.51 -17.07
N ALA A 347 11.09 -36.11 -16.45
CA ALA A 347 10.97 -37.38 -15.72
C ALA A 347 9.88 -37.41 -14.62
N GLY A 348 9.46 -36.25 -14.10
CA GLY A 348 8.41 -36.11 -13.07
C GLY A 348 7.06 -35.56 -13.58
N GLY A 349 6.88 -35.48 -14.90
CA GLY A 349 5.72 -34.86 -15.56
C GLY A 349 6.06 -33.55 -16.27
N MET A 350 5.02 -32.77 -16.58
CA MET A 350 5.17 -31.52 -17.34
C MET A 350 5.81 -30.42 -16.49
N VAL A 351 7.04 -30.07 -16.79
CA VAL A 351 7.82 -29.03 -16.12
C VAL A 351 7.33 -27.66 -16.55
N PHE A 352 7.06 -26.79 -15.58
CA PHE A 352 6.67 -25.39 -15.81
C PHE A 352 7.90 -24.49 -15.86
N LEU A 353 8.26 -24.04 -17.06
CA LEU A 353 9.48 -23.26 -17.35
C LEU A 353 9.45 -21.79 -16.89
N PRO A 354 8.29 -21.09 -16.78
CA PRO A 354 8.27 -19.67 -16.37
C PRO A 354 8.73 -19.39 -14.93
N MET A 355 8.93 -20.40 -14.09
CA MET A 355 9.44 -20.23 -12.73
C MET A 355 10.93 -20.58 -12.65
N PRO A 356 11.85 -19.61 -12.74
CA PRO A 356 13.29 -19.90 -12.76
C PRO A 356 13.87 -20.22 -11.37
N LEU A 357 13.16 -19.87 -10.30
CA LEU A 357 13.67 -19.96 -8.92
C LEU A 357 13.59 -21.37 -8.34
N VAL A 358 12.72 -22.23 -8.88
CA VAL A 358 12.47 -23.57 -8.37
C VAL A 358 11.85 -24.39 -9.48
N ARG A 359 12.22 -25.67 -9.57
CA ARG A 359 11.56 -26.58 -10.52
C ARG A 359 10.09 -26.73 -10.12
N SER A 360 9.18 -26.48 -11.06
CA SER A 360 7.75 -26.60 -10.86
C SER A 360 7.11 -27.52 -11.89
N TYR A 361 5.97 -28.10 -11.56
CA TYR A 361 5.23 -29.02 -12.41
C TYR A 361 3.79 -28.55 -12.59
N CYS A 362 3.32 -28.58 -13.83
CA CYS A 362 1.93 -28.32 -14.18
C CYS A 362 1.15 -29.64 -14.28
N ARG A 363 0.00 -29.72 -13.62
CA ARG A 363 -0.88 -30.90 -13.61
C ARG A 363 -2.33 -30.50 -13.86
N GLN A 364 -3.04 -31.34 -14.61
CA GLN A 364 -4.49 -31.28 -14.72
C GLN A 364 -5.06 -32.53 -14.06
N ASN A 365 -5.39 -32.42 -12.77
CA ASN A 365 -5.80 -33.58 -11.98
C ASN A 365 -7.21 -34.07 -12.37
N LYS A 366 -8.10 -33.14 -12.75
CA LYS A 366 -9.49 -33.39 -13.15
C LYS A 366 -9.93 -32.30 -14.13
N PRO A 367 -10.94 -32.55 -14.99
CA PRO A 367 -11.56 -31.49 -15.78
C PRO A 367 -11.97 -30.33 -14.86
N GLY A 368 -11.58 -29.12 -15.24
CA GLY A 368 -11.88 -27.93 -14.44
C GLY A 368 -10.81 -27.52 -13.45
N ASN A 369 -9.74 -28.30 -13.26
CA ASN A 369 -8.67 -28.01 -12.30
C ASN A 369 -7.30 -28.02 -12.98
N LEU A 370 -6.53 -26.95 -12.78
CA LEU A 370 -5.12 -26.88 -13.13
C LEU A 370 -4.30 -26.49 -11.90
N THR A 371 -3.19 -27.18 -11.68
CA THR A 371 -2.29 -26.93 -10.56
C THR A 371 -0.86 -26.75 -11.06
N ILE A 372 -0.15 -25.77 -10.53
CA ILE A 372 1.29 -25.58 -10.74
C ILE A 372 1.95 -25.61 -9.37
N GLU A 373 2.76 -26.63 -9.09
CA GLU A 373 3.39 -26.84 -7.78
C GLU A 373 4.90 -26.87 -7.92
N SER A 374 5.63 -26.25 -6.99
CA SER A 374 7.06 -26.46 -6.89
C SER A 374 7.38 -27.88 -6.40
N PHE A 375 8.51 -28.44 -6.82
CA PHE A 375 8.91 -29.81 -6.46
C PHE A 375 9.06 -30.01 -4.94
N ASN A 376 9.42 -28.93 -4.24
CA ASN A 376 9.62 -28.89 -2.80
C ASN A 376 8.34 -28.50 -2.02
N TYR A 377 7.21 -28.32 -2.70
CA TYR A 377 5.92 -28.09 -2.04
C TYR A 377 5.43 -29.38 -1.37
N GLN A 378 5.03 -29.28 -0.11
CA GLN A 378 4.47 -30.39 0.65
C GLN A 378 3.02 -30.04 0.99
N PRO A 379 2.03 -30.72 0.38
CA PRO A 379 0.63 -30.47 0.66
C PRO A 379 0.34 -30.59 2.16
N ARG A 380 -0.35 -29.60 2.71
CA ARG A 380 -0.85 -29.61 4.09
C ARG A 380 -2.37 -29.53 4.06
N PRO A 381 -3.06 -30.11 5.05
CA PRO A 381 -4.50 -29.91 5.17
C PRO A 381 -4.78 -28.42 5.37
N ALA A 382 -5.65 -27.85 4.55
CA ALA A 382 -6.13 -26.49 4.76
C ALA A 382 -7.04 -26.48 6.00
N SER A 383 -6.60 -25.77 7.04
CA SER A 383 -7.31 -25.68 8.33
C SER A 383 -8.14 -24.41 8.47
N ALA A 384 -8.05 -23.49 7.51
CA ALA A 384 -8.82 -22.25 7.48
C ALA A 384 -9.52 -22.04 6.14
N SER A 385 -10.64 -21.32 6.17
CA SER A 385 -11.37 -20.91 4.98
C SER A 385 -11.79 -19.45 5.06
N VAL A 386 -11.94 -18.83 3.90
CA VAL A 386 -12.44 -17.46 3.76
C VAL A 386 -13.31 -17.36 2.53
N LYS A 387 -14.54 -16.91 2.73
CA LYS A 387 -15.48 -16.64 1.65
C LYS A 387 -15.27 -15.21 1.17
N ALA A 388 -14.79 -15.03 -0.06
CA ALA A 388 -14.48 -13.72 -0.62
C ALA A 388 -14.42 -13.73 -2.16
N LEU A 389 -14.39 -12.55 -2.77
CA LEU A 389 -14.01 -12.34 -4.16
C LEU A 389 -12.49 -12.20 -4.34
N LEU A 390 -11.84 -11.53 -3.39
CA LEU A 390 -10.39 -11.45 -3.30
C LEU A 390 -9.99 -11.67 -1.85
N PHE A 391 -8.96 -12.47 -1.65
CA PHE A 391 -8.32 -12.69 -0.36
C PHE A 391 -6.81 -12.60 -0.54
N ILE A 392 -6.15 -11.88 0.35
CA ILE A 392 -4.69 -11.87 0.46
C ILE A 392 -4.37 -11.96 1.94
N ARG A 393 -3.48 -12.89 2.28
CA ARG A 393 -2.87 -13.01 3.60
C ARG A 393 -1.36 -13.14 3.41
N LEU A 394 -0.61 -12.33 4.14
CA LEU A 394 0.84 -12.37 4.19
C LEU A 394 1.28 -12.38 5.65
N SER A 395 1.99 -13.43 6.06
CA SER A 395 2.69 -13.46 7.34
C SER A 395 4.02 -12.73 7.20
N VAL A 396 4.00 -11.43 7.48
CA VAL A 396 5.20 -10.59 7.40
C VAL A 396 6.27 -11.06 8.38
N ALA A 397 5.86 -11.58 9.54
CA ALA A 397 6.76 -12.15 10.53
C ALA A 397 7.53 -13.39 10.04
N ALA A 398 6.97 -14.15 9.09
CA ALA A 398 7.58 -15.35 8.55
C ALA A 398 8.54 -15.06 7.38
N ILE A 399 8.63 -13.82 6.90
CA ILE A 399 9.58 -13.43 5.85
C ILE A 399 11.02 -13.52 6.41
N PRO A 400 11.94 -14.26 5.77
CA PRO A 400 13.34 -14.29 6.16
C PRO A 400 13.93 -12.87 6.28
N PRO A 401 14.57 -12.49 7.41
CA PRO A 401 14.99 -11.11 7.66
C PRO A 401 15.95 -10.54 6.62
N ASP A 402 16.78 -11.37 6.01
CA ASP A 402 17.72 -10.95 5.00
C ASP A 402 17.05 -10.69 3.64
N LEU A 403 15.83 -11.19 3.40
CA LEU A 403 15.04 -10.80 2.23
C LEU A 403 14.40 -9.41 2.40
N LEU A 404 14.27 -8.91 3.63
CA LEU A 404 13.79 -7.55 3.86
C LEU A 404 14.79 -6.49 3.37
N ARG A 405 16.05 -6.85 3.08
CA ARG A 405 17.06 -5.93 2.53
C ARG A 405 16.76 -5.46 1.11
N TYR A 406 15.87 -6.16 0.40
CA TYR A 406 15.42 -5.77 -0.93
C TYR A 406 14.29 -4.73 -0.89
N LEU A 407 13.78 -4.41 0.30
CA LEU A 407 12.85 -3.31 0.52
C LEU A 407 13.64 -2.05 0.89
N PRO A 408 13.11 -0.85 0.59
CA PRO A 408 13.69 0.39 1.11
C PRO A 408 13.84 0.33 2.63
N ASP A 409 14.94 0.85 3.19
CA ASP A 409 15.30 0.71 4.61
C ASP A 409 14.14 1.07 5.56
N ALA A 410 13.47 2.20 5.29
CA ALA A 410 12.31 2.64 6.07
C ALA A 410 11.14 1.64 6.08
N VAL A 411 10.95 0.89 4.99
CA VAL A 411 9.94 -0.16 4.88
C VAL A 411 10.44 -1.43 5.59
N SER A 412 11.69 -1.80 5.35
CA SER A 412 12.35 -2.96 5.96
C SER A 412 12.25 -2.95 7.49
N ASP A 413 12.60 -1.82 8.11
CA ASP A 413 12.57 -1.66 9.57
C ASP A 413 11.16 -1.73 10.15
N ARG A 414 10.17 -1.21 9.43
CA ARG A 414 8.76 -1.27 9.85
C ARG A 414 8.23 -2.70 9.72
N CYS A 415 8.57 -3.42 8.65
CA CYS A 415 8.21 -4.83 8.45
C CYS A 415 8.65 -5.73 9.61
N ARG A 416 9.78 -5.45 10.27
CA ARG A 416 10.25 -6.23 11.43
C ARG A 416 9.24 -6.27 12.59
N ASN A 417 8.42 -5.24 12.74
CA ASN A 417 7.43 -5.10 13.81
C ASN A 417 6.02 -5.58 13.41
N ILE A 418 5.83 -5.98 12.15
CA ILE A 418 4.54 -6.39 11.61
C ILE A 418 4.43 -7.91 11.70
N GLU A 419 3.30 -8.39 12.20
CA GLU A 419 2.97 -9.81 12.28
C GLU A 419 2.42 -10.28 10.93
N GLU A 420 1.36 -9.61 10.48
CA GLU A 420 0.53 -10.12 9.40
C GLU A 420 -0.20 -8.97 8.68
N PHE A 421 -0.39 -9.15 7.38
CA PHE A 421 -1.29 -8.35 6.56
C PHE A 421 -2.40 -9.24 6.01
N ARG A 422 -3.65 -8.79 6.11
CA ARG A 422 -4.82 -9.41 5.50
C ARG A 422 -5.60 -8.39 4.69
N LEU A 423 -6.13 -8.81 3.55
CA LEU A 423 -7.06 -8.06 2.72
C LEU A 423 -8.14 -9.01 2.22
N THR A 424 -9.39 -8.58 2.30
CA THR A 424 -10.55 -9.28 1.75
C THR A 424 -11.41 -8.31 0.97
N VAL A 425 -11.92 -8.73 -0.17
CA VAL A 425 -12.98 -8.04 -0.91
C VAL A 425 -14.16 -8.99 -0.99
N ASN A 426 -15.30 -8.55 -0.48
CA ASN A 426 -16.54 -9.33 -0.41
C ASN A 426 -17.64 -8.65 -1.22
N ASN A 427 -18.57 -9.44 -1.73
CA ASN A 427 -19.75 -8.92 -2.42
C ASN A 427 -20.85 -8.63 -1.39
N THR A 428 -21.36 -7.41 -1.37
CA THR A 428 -22.50 -7.01 -0.54
C THR A 428 -23.69 -6.72 -1.47
N ASP A 429 -24.76 -7.48 -1.29
CA ASP A 429 -26.03 -7.38 -2.03
C ASP A 429 -25.91 -7.51 -3.57
N ASN A 430 -24.93 -8.29 -4.06
CA ASN A 430 -24.67 -8.54 -5.48
C ASN A 430 -24.41 -7.27 -6.32
N ARG A 431 -24.07 -6.15 -5.68
CA ARG A 431 -23.92 -4.85 -6.33
C ARG A 431 -22.74 -4.06 -5.82
N SER A 432 -22.46 -4.11 -4.53
CA SER A 432 -21.38 -3.37 -3.89
C SER A 432 -20.25 -4.29 -3.46
N LEU A 433 -19.04 -3.77 -3.41
CA LEU A 433 -17.87 -4.49 -2.93
C LEU A 433 -17.41 -3.89 -1.60
N HIS A 434 -17.36 -4.72 -0.57
CA HIS A 434 -16.81 -4.37 0.73
C HIS A 434 -15.34 -4.76 0.77
N VAL A 435 -14.46 -3.77 0.89
CA VAL A 435 -13.02 -3.95 1.06
C VAL A 435 -12.68 -3.83 2.54
N SER A 436 -12.04 -4.86 3.09
CA SER A 436 -11.57 -4.88 4.47
C SER A 436 -10.12 -5.34 4.48
N GLY A 437 -9.25 -4.56 5.11
CA GLY A 437 -7.84 -4.87 5.28
C GLY A 437 -7.40 -4.68 6.71
N MET A 438 -6.42 -5.47 7.15
CA MET A 438 -5.86 -5.38 8.49
C MET A 438 -4.37 -5.68 8.45
N LEU A 439 -3.58 -4.77 8.99
CA LEU A 439 -2.17 -4.96 9.26
C LEU A 439 -2.01 -5.04 10.78
N THR A 440 -1.51 -6.17 11.26
CA THR A 440 -1.39 -6.49 12.68
C THR A 440 0.07 -6.45 13.08
N LYS A 441 0.35 -5.89 14.24
CA LYS A 441 1.67 -5.80 14.82
C LYS A 441 2.04 -7.07 15.59
N LYS A 442 3.34 -7.38 15.69
CA LYS A 442 3.84 -8.45 16.57
C LYS A 442 3.51 -8.15 18.03
N LYS A 443 3.21 -9.22 18.78
CA LYS A 443 3.04 -9.14 20.24
C LYS A 443 4.34 -8.61 20.86
N ASN A 444 4.23 -7.62 21.74
CA ASN A 444 5.35 -6.94 22.41
C ASN A 444 6.30 -6.09 21.54
N ALA A 445 6.09 -5.96 20.23
CA ALA A 445 6.87 -5.02 19.42
C ALA A 445 6.65 -3.54 19.84
N LEU A 446 7.53 -2.65 19.37
CA LEU A 446 7.38 -1.20 19.49
C LEU A 446 6.08 -0.73 18.83
N LEU A 447 5.59 0.46 19.16
CA LEU A 447 4.35 0.98 18.57
C LEU A 447 4.42 1.05 17.04
N LEU A 448 3.27 0.90 16.37
CA LEU A 448 3.18 1.03 14.90
C LEU A 448 3.75 2.38 14.44
N PHE A 449 3.53 3.41 15.25
CA PHE A 449 4.10 4.74 15.10
C PHE A 449 4.96 5.05 16.35
N ASP A 450 6.25 5.26 16.11
CA ASP A 450 7.29 5.70 17.05
C ASP A 450 7.75 7.05 16.49
N PHE A 451 7.71 8.09 17.31
CA PHE A 451 8.11 9.47 16.99
C PHE A 451 9.15 9.95 17.99
#